data_AF-A0A953AZX1-F1
#
_entry.id   AF-A0A953AZX1-F1
#
_cell.length_a   1.000
_cell.length_b   1.000
_cell.length_c   1.000
_cell.angle_alpha   90.00
_cell.angle_beta   90.00
_cell.angle_gamma   90.00
#
_symmetry.space_group_name_H-M   'P 1'
#
loop_
_entity.id
_entity.type
_entity.pdbx_description
1 polymer ?
#
loop_
_entity_poly.entity_id
_entity_poly.type
_entity_poly.pdbx_seq_one_letter_code
_entity_poly.pdbx_strand_id
1 'polypeptide(L)'
;MGTRIVERVTADMTGRFASETPTAQLRQATQQAYGRVTREGRPLLHRGARVFDGRTFRYEILRLPLSEDGRPVTMILAASLHNDA
;
A
#
# COMPACT_ATOMS: atom_id res chain seq x y z
N MET A 1 -8.09 3.21 -4.65
CA MET A 1 -6.70 3.16 -5.20
C MET A 1 -6.61 4.17 -6.32
N GLY A 2 -5.45 4.83 -6.54
CA GLY A 2 -5.28 5.76 -7.66
C GLY A 2 -5.20 5.04 -9.01
N THR A 3 -5.68 5.66 -10.09
CA THR A 3 -5.76 5.09 -11.45
C THR A 3 -4.44 4.53 -11.99
N ARG A 4 -3.31 5.19 -11.71
CA ARG A 4 -1.97 4.71 -12.12
C ARG A 4 -1.51 3.42 -11.42
N ILE A 5 -2.05 3.11 -10.23
CA ILE A 5 -1.80 1.81 -9.58
C ILE A 5 -2.61 0.71 -10.27
N VAL A 6 -3.85 1.00 -10.68
CA VAL A 6 -4.73 0.00 -11.33
C VAL A 6 -4.12 -0.47 -12.64
N GLU A 7 -3.53 0.45 -13.41
CA GLU A 7 -2.82 0.14 -14.67
C GLU A 7 -1.54 -0.69 -14.47
N ARG A 8 -0.86 -0.57 -13.32
CA ARG A 8 0.41 -1.25 -13.04
C ARG A 8 0.29 -2.52 -12.20
N VAL A 9 -0.79 -2.64 -11.43
CA VAL A 9 -1.05 -3.78 -10.53
C VAL A 9 -2.03 -4.79 -11.17
N THR A 10 -2.51 -4.52 -12.38
CA THR A 10 -3.34 -5.45 -13.16
C THR A 10 -4.61 -5.89 -12.40
N ALA A 11 -5.11 -5.06 -11.48
CA ALA A 11 -6.35 -5.30 -10.75
C ALA A 11 -6.81 -4.03 -10.00
N ASP A 12 -8.10 -3.70 -10.13
CA ASP A 12 -8.76 -2.78 -9.20
C ASP A 12 -9.00 -3.50 -7.87
N MET A 13 -8.38 -2.97 -6.82
CA MET A 13 -8.50 -3.48 -5.45
C MET A 13 -9.62 -2.78 -4.66
N THR A 14 -10.38 -1.89 -5.29
CA THR A 14 -11.51 -1.21 -4.66
C THR A 14 -12.59 -2.22 -4.25
N GLY A 15 -13.04 -2.14 -2.99
CA GLY A 15 -14.02 -3.07 -2.43
C GLY A 15 -13.49 -4.47 -2.11
N ARG A 16 -12.19 -4.74 -2.30
CA ARG A 16 -11.57 -6.04 -2.02
C ARG A 16 -10.85 -6.05 -0.68
N PHE A 17 -10.75 -7.23 -0.08
CA PHE A 17 -9.91 -7.48 1.08
C PHE A 17 -8.43 -7.57 0.69
N ALA A 18 -7.54 -7.22 1.62
CA ALA A 18 -6.09 -7.33 1.40
C ALA A 18 -5.63 -8.77 1.11
N SER A 19 -6.34 -9.77 1.63
CA SER A 19 -6.11 -11.20 1.34
C SER A 19 -6.39 -11.57 -0.11
N GLU A 20 -7.14 -10.76 -0.85
CA GLU A 20 -7.48 -11.00 -2.27
C GLU A 20 -6.47 -10.37 -3.22
N THR A 21 -5.37 -9.83 -2.70
CA THR A 21 -4.30 -9.26 -3.52
C THR A 21 -3.67 -10.34 -4.40
N PRO A 22 -3.39 -10.10 -5.71
CA PRO A 22 -3.11 -11.17 -6.67
C PRO A 22 -1.87 -12.02 -6.35
N THR A 23 -0.77 -11.38 -5.92
CA THR A 23 0.50 -12.07 -5.67
C THR A 23 0.75 -12.30 -4.18
N ALA A 24 1.31 -13.45 -3.83
CA ALA A 24 1.64 -13.79 -2.44
C ALA A 24 2.62 -12.78 -1.82
N GLN A 25 3.59 -12.31 -2.60
CA GLN A 25 4.53 -11.27 -2.20
C GLN A 25 3.82 -9.95 -1.87
N LEU A 26 2.84 -9.53 -2.68
CA LEU A 26 2.11 -8.29 -2.44
C LEU A 26 1.14 -8.43 -1.26
N ARG A 27 0.51 -9.59 -1.08
CA ARG A 27 -0.30 -9.91 0.12
C ARG A 27 0.53 -9.78 1.38
N GLN A 28 1.69 -10.46 1.44
CA GLN A 28 2.55 -10.45 2.61
C GLN A 28 3.05 -9.03 2.92
N ALA A 29 3.53 -8.29 1.91
CA ALA A 29 3.98 -6.91 2.09
C ALA A 29 2.86 -5.99 2.60
N THR A 30 1.63 -6.18 2.11
CA THR A 30 0.46 -5.40 2.54
C THR A 30 0.07 -5.73 3.97
N GLN A 31 0.00 -7.01 4.33
CA GLN A 31 -0.30 -7.47 5.69
C GLN A 31 0.72 -6.99 6.71
N GLN A 32 2.02 -7.09 6.39
CA GLN A 32 3.08 -6.61 7.28
C GLN A 32 3.00 -5.10 7.50
N ALA A 33 2.83 -4.32 6.43
CA ALA A 33 2.76 -2.87 6.53
C ALA A 33 1.50 -2.40 7.28
N TYR A 34 0.34 -2.96 6.97
CA TYR A 34 -0.92 -2.58 7.62
C TYR A 34 -0.97 -3.04 9.08
N GLY A 35 -0.53 -4.26 9.38
CA GLY A 35 -0.41 -4.75 10.75
C GLY A 35 0.55 -3.91 11.60
N ARG A 36 1.59 -3.33 10.99
CA ARG A 36 2.47 -2.38 11.67
C ARG A 36 1.75 -1.07 11.99
N VAL A 37 1.08 -0.48 11.00
CA VAL A 37 0.36 0.80 11.17
C VAL A 37 -0.76 0.67 12.21
N THR A 38 -1.53 -0.41 12.19
CA THR A 38 -2.61 -0.61 13.16
C THR A 38 -2.10 -0.85 14.57
N ARG A 39 -1.01 -1.62 14.74
CA ARG A 39 -0.41 -1.90 16.05
C ARG A 39 0.29 -0.68 16.66
N GLU A 40 1.03 0.08 15.86
CA GLU A 40 1.82 1.21 16.35
C GLU A 40 1.00 2.51 16.40
N GLY A 41 -0.07 2.63 15.60
CA GLY A 41 -0.85 3.85 15.49
C GLY A 41 -0.04 5.04 14.96
N ARG A 42 1.02 4.77 14.18
CA ARG A 42 1.95 5.79 13.66
C ARG A 42 2.01 5.77 12.12
N PRO A 43 2.25 6.93 11.49
CA PRO A 43 2.57 7.00 10.06
C PRO A 43 3.71 6.06 9.67
N LEU A 44 3.58 5.42 8.52
CA LEU A 44 4.62 4.56 7.93
C LEU A 44 4.94 5.01 6.52
N LEU A 45 6.16 5.52 6.32
CA LEU A 45 6.72 5.76 5.00
C LEU A 45 7.54 4.55 4.55
N HIS A 46 7.28 4.09 3.33
CA HIS A 46 8.05 3.04 2.67
C HIS A 46 8.61 3.56 1.36
N ARG A 47 9.89 3.36 1.10
CA ARG A 47 10.53 3.60 -0.20
C ARG A 47 10.98 2.26 -0.76
N GLY A 48 10.72 2.02 -2.03
CA GLY A 48 11.07 0.76 -2.67
C GLY A 48 11.33 0.90 -4.16
N ALA A 49 11.82 -0.19 -4.73
CA ALA A 49 11.95 -0.36 -6.16
C ALA A 49 11.32 -1.69 -6.57
N ARG A 50 10.74 -1.76 -7.75
CA ARG A 50 10.23 -2.99 -8.36
C ARG A 50 10.68 -3.06 -9.79
N VAL A 51 11.00 -4.27 -10.24
CA VAL A 51 11.19 -4.55 -11.65
C VAL A 51 9.83 -4.89 -12.25
N PHE A 52 9.42 -4.14 -13.26
CA PHE A 52 8.23 -4.41 -14.06
C PHE A 52 8.63 -4.26 -15.52
N ASP A 53 8.33 -5.27 -16.34
CA ASP A 53 8.70 -5.29 -17.76
C ASP A 53 10.19 -4.97 -18.02
N GLY A 54 11.08 -5.57 -17.23
CA GLY A 54 12.54 -5.36 -17.31
C GLY A 54 13.04 -3.99 -16.84
N ARG A 55 12.15 -3.05 -16.50
CA ARG A 55 12.50 -1.70 -16.02
C ARG A 55 12.35 -1.59 -14.50
N THR A 56 13.28 -0.89 -13.86
CA THR A 56 13.21 -0.63 -12.41
C THR A 56 12.38 0.64 -12.16
N PHE A 57 11.27 0.48 -11.46
CA PHE A 57 10.41 1.58 -11.02
C PHE A 57 10.62 1.85 -9.54
N ARG A 58 10.97 3.09 -9.20
CA ARG A 58 11.04 3.55 -7.81
C ARG A 58 9.69 4.07 -7.37
N TYR A 59 9.33 3.75 -6.14
CA TYR A 59 8.08 4.20 -5.56
C TYR A 59 8.22 4.52 -4.08
N GLU A 60 7.37 5.43 -3.63
CA GLU A 60 7.20 5.76 -2.22
C GLU A 60 5.75 5.51 -1.84
N ILE A 61 5.49 5.03 -0.62
CA ILE A 61 4.14 4.87 -0.08
C ILE A 61 4.13 5.43 1.34
N LEU A 62 3.30 6.44 1.56
CA LEU A 62 2.94 6.93 2.89
C LEU A 62 1.64 6.27 3.32
N ARG A 63 1.63 5.67 4.51
CA ARG A 63 0.44 5.10 5.14
C ARG A 63 0.15 5.87 6.42
N LEU A 64 -1.04 6.45 6.51
CA LEU A 64 -1.48 7.24 7.65
C LEU A 64 -2.58 6.47 8.40
N PRO A 65 -2.40 6.20 9.69
CA PRO A 65 -3.47 5.67 10.53
C PRO A 65 -4.50 6.77 10.76
N LEU A 66 -5.76 6.45 10.52
CA LEU A 66 -6.90 7.29 10.84
C LEU A 66 -7.74 6.59 11.92
N SER A 67 -8.23 7.40 12.85
CA SER A 67 -9.09 6.96 13.95
C SER A 67 -10.16 8.01 14.17
N GLU A 68 -11.37 7.57 14.52
CA GLU A 68 -12.49 8.46 14.84
C GLU A 68 -12.30 9.07 16.23
N ASP A 69 -11.87 8.25 17.21
CA ASP A 69 -11.79 8.62 18.63
C ASP A 69 -10.37 8.52 19.22
N GLY A 70 -9.35 8.57 18.35
CA GLY A 70 -7.94 8.54 18.75
C GLY A 70 -7.37 7.14 19.04
N ARG A 71 -8.19 6.09 19.17
CA ARG A 71 -7.88 4.65 19.09
C ARG A 71 -9.18 3.81 19.06
N PRO A 72 -9.23 2.64 18.39
CA PRO A 72 -8.19 2.03 17.56
C PRO A 72 -8.10 2.69 16.16
N VAL A 73 -7.10 2.29 15.37
CA VAL A 73 -7.04 2.64 13.94
C VAL A 73 -8.18 1.94 13.22
N THR A 74 -9.14 2.70 12.69
CA THR A 74 -10.30 2.17 11.94
C THR A 74 -10.05 2.18 10.45
N MET A 75 -9.11 3.02 9.98
CA MET A 75 -8.81 3.17 8.56
C MET A 75 -7.33 3.50 8.35
N ILE A 76 -6.79 3.05 7.22
CA ILE A 76 -5.45 3.42 6.76
C ILE A 76 -5.60 4.15 5.43
N LEU A 77 -5.18 5.41 5.39
CA LEU A 77 -5.02 6.12 4.13
C LEU A 77 -3.64 5.82 3.56
N ALA A 78 -3.58 5.26 2.35
CA ALA A 78 -2.32 4.99 1.65
C ALA A 78 -2.19 5.89 0.41
N ALA A 79 -1.14 6.69 0.38
CA ALA A 79 -0.76 7.50 -0.77
C ALA A 79 0.56 6.97 -1.36
N SER A 80 0.59 6.76 -2.67
CA SER A 80 1.78 6.25 -3.36
C SER A 80 2.26 7.22 -4.42
N LEU A 81 3.56 7.52 -4.39
CA LEU A 81 4.25 8.21 -5.46
C LEU A 81 4.97 7.16 -6.33
N HIS A 82 4.85 7.30 -7.64
CA HIS A 82 5.61 6.50 -8.60
C HIS A 82 6.42 7.45 -9.44
N ASN A 83 7.74 7.32 -9.37
CA ASN A 83 8.65 8.10 -10.21
C ASN A 83 8.85 7.30 -11.49
N ASP A 84 8.26 7.80 -12.57
CA ASP A 84 8.54 7.32 -13.90
C ASP A 84 9.87 7.95 -14.32
N ALA A 85 10.88 7.10 -14.47
CA ALA A 85 12.16 7.49 -15.06
C ALA A 85 12.02 7.58 -16.58
#